data_AF-A0A6V8KIT7-F1
#
_entry.id   AF-A0A6V8KIT7-F1
#
_cell.length_a   1.000
_cell.length_b   1.000
_cell.length_c   1.000
_cell.angle_alpha   90.00
_cell.angle_beta   90.00
_cell.angle_gamma   90.00
#
_symmetry.space_group_name_H-M   'P 1'
#
loop_
_entity.id
_entity.type
_entity.pdbx_description
1 polymer ?
#
loop_
_entity_poly.entity_id
_entity_poly.type
_entity_poly.pdbx_seq_one_letter_code
_entity_poly.pdbx_strand_id
1 'polypeptide(L)' 'MFQPFQRLGTDRTDQTSGHGLGLAIVAAIAHAHRAPLAAHPRPGGGLHVTVDLPPAPM' A
#
# COMPACT_ATOMS: atom_id res chain seq x y z
N MET A 1 5.72 18.71 -1.73
CA MET A 1 5.26 18.16 -0.42
C MET A 1 4.43 16.92 -0.71
N PHE A 2 4.97 15.72 -0.49
CA PHE A 2 4.23 14.46 -0.66
C PHE A 2 3.33 14.26 0.56
N GLN A 3 2.02 14.25 0.34
CA GLN A 3 1.04 13.99 1.40
C GLN A 3 0.80 12.47 1.46
N PRO A 4 1.05 11.79 2.59
CA PRO A 4 0.72 10.38 2.71
C PRO A 4 -0.80 10.18 2.77
N PHE A 5 -1.29 9.32 1.87
CA PHE A 5 -2.62 8.68 1.86
C PHE A 5 -3.82 9.61 2.07
N GLN A 6 -4.22 10.34 1.02
CA GLN A 6 -5.63 10.73 0.93
C GLN A 6 -6.48 9.47 0.86
N ARG A 7 -7.37 9.27 1.85
CA ARG A 7 -8.49 8.33 1.74
C ARG A 7 -9.36 8.82 0.60
N LEU A 8 -9.13 8.31 -0.61
CA LEU A 8 -10.13 8.38 -1.67
C LEU A 8 -11.26 7.44 -1.21
N GLY A 9 -12.25 8.03 -0.57
CA GLY A 9 -13.48 7.34 -0.24
C GLY A 9 -14.11 6.76 -1.50
N THR A 10 -14.84 5.66 -1.31
CA THR A 10 -15.79 5.06 -2.25
C THR A 10 -15.18 4.56 -3.57
N ASP A 11 -14.66 3.32 -3.57
CA ASP A 11 -15.35 2.24 -4.30
C ASP A 11 -14.79 0.85 -3.93
N ARG A 12 -15.63 0.06 -3.26
CA ARG A 12 -15.69 -1.41 -3.32
C ARG A 12 -14.42 -2.22 -3.04
N THR A 13 -14.01 -2.28 -1.77
CA THR A 13 -13.24 -3.43 -1.24
C THR A 13 -14.19 -4.54 -0.80
N ASP A 14 -14.77 -5.28 -1.75
CA ASP A 14 -15.69 -6.39 -1.45
C ASP A 14 -15.10 -7.78 -1.74
N GLN A 15 -13.77 -7.94 -1.86
CA GLN A 15 -13.19 -9.25 -2.21
C GLN A 15 -11.91 -9.64 -1.47
N THR A 16 -11.74 -9.24 -0.21
CA THR A 16 -10.88 -9.99 0.72
C THR A 16 -11.35 -9.70 2.13
N SER A 17 -11.78 -10.75 2.82
CA SER A 17 -12.09 -10.78 4.24
C SER A 17 -10.83 -10.43 5.04
N GLY A 18 -10.54 -9.14 5.15
CA GLY A 18 -9.42 -8.58 5.87
C GLY A 18 -9.73 -7.12 6.14
N HIS A 19 -9.71 -6.72 7.40
CA HIS A 19 -10.20 -5.44 7.94
C HIS A 19 -9.42 -4.19 7.47
N GLY A 20 -8.85 -4.18 6.25
CA GLY A 20 -7.90 -3.16 5.78
C GLY A 20 -6.55 -3.17 6.52
N LEU A 21 -6.36 -4.09 7.47
CA LEU A 21 -5.20 -4.13 8.36
C LEU A 21 -3.91 -4.47 7.61
N GLY A 22 -3.96 -5.41 6.66
CA GLY A 22 -2.76 -5.88 5.95
C GLY A 22 -2.01 -4.76 5.23
N LEU A 23 -2.74 -3.93 4.48
CA LEU A 23 -2.12 -2.80 3.77
C LEU A 23 -1.73 -1.66 4.73
N ALA A 24 -2.46 -1.47 5.82
CA ALA A 24 -2.09 -0.50 6.86
C ALA A 24 -0.75 -0.86 7.53
N ILE A 25 -0.50 -2.15 7.79
CA ILE A 25 0.78 -2.65 8.31
C ILE A 25 1.90 -2.43 7.29
N VAL A 26 1.68 -2.80 6.03
CA VAL A 26 2.67 -2.60 4.95
C VAL A 26 3.03 -1.12 4.81
N ALA A 27 2.05 -0.22 4.87
CA ALA A 27 2.29 1.22 4.81
C ALA A 27 3.10 1.74 6.01
N ALA A 28 2.80 1.25 7.21
CA ALA A 28 3.56 1.60 8.42
C ALA A 28 5.02 1.14 8.32
N ILE A 29 5.26 -0.09 7.84
CA ILE A 29 6.60 -0.64 7.63
C ILE A 29 7.34 0.17 6.56
N ALA A 30 6.73 0.38 5.38
CA ALA A 30 7.35 1.14 4.30
C ALA A 30 7.75 2.55 4.76
N HIS A 31 6.87 3.23 5.51
CA HIS A 31 7.15 4.53 6.10
C HIS A 31 8.31 4.49 7.10
N ALA A 32 8.36 3.51 8.01
CA ALA A 32 9.46 3.33 8.95
C ALA A 32 10.81 3.11 8.25
N HIS A 33 10.80 2.41 7.12
CA HIS A 33 11.98 2.16 6.28
C HIS A 33 12.27 3.26 5.26
N ARG A 34 11.47 4.35 5.23
CA ARG A 34 11.54 5.41 4.20
C ARG A 34 11.50 4.84 2.77
N ALA A 35 10.80 3.73 2.61
CA ALA A 35 10.61 3.05 1.33
C ALA A 35 9.41 3.64 0.60
N PRO A 36 9.51 3.91 -0.72
CA PRO A 36 8.35 4.26 -1.52
C PRO A 36 7.36 3.09 -1.57
N LEU A 37 6.08 3.41 -1.52
CA LEU A 37 4.95 2.49 -1.66
C LEU A 37 4.06 2.99 -2.80
N ALA A 38 3.84 2.15 -3.80
CA ALA A 38 2.95 2.44 -4.93
C ALA A 38 1.83 1.39 -5.01
N ALA A 39 0.62 1.83 -5.34
CA ALA A 39 -0.53 0.95 -5.51
C ALA A 39 -1.29 1.32 -6.79
N HIS A 40 -1.43 0.36 -7.70
CA HIS A 40 -2.05 0.56 -9.00
C HIS A 40 -3.15 -0.48 -9.26
N PRO A 41 -4.38 -0.05 -9.59
CA PRO A 41 -5.42 -0.97 -10.02
C PRO A 41 -5.04 -1.59 -11.37
N ARG A 42 -5.32 -2.87 -11.56
CA ARG A 42 -5.03 -3.55 -12.84
C ARG A 42 -6.24 -3.51 -13.78
N PRO A 43 -6.03 -3.44 -15.12
CA PRO A 43 -7.11 -3.44 -16.09
C PRO A 43 -8.06 -4.64 -16.01
N GLY A 44 -7.55 -5.81 -15.59
CA GLY A 44 -8.34 -7.04 -15.40
C GLY A 44 -8.89 -7.22 -13.98
N GLY A 45 -8.85 -6.18 -13.14
CA GLY A 45 -9.23 -6.25 -11.74
C GLY A 45 -8.09 -6.64 -10.79
N GLY A 46 -8.33 -6.39 -9.51
CA GLY A 46 -7.34 -6.51 -8.44
C GLY A 46 -6.40 -5.30 -8.34
N LEU A 47 -5.42 -5.42 -7.45
CA LEU A 47 -4.50 -4.35 -7.08
C LEU A 47 -3.06 -4.86 -7.17
N HIS A 48 -2.18 -4.09 -7.80
CA HIS A 48 -0.74 -4.28 -7.73
C HIS A 48 -0.16 -3.31 -6.70
N VAL A 49 0.55 -3.81 -5.70
CA VAL A 49 1.23 -3.00 -4.70
C VAL A 49 2.73 -3.28 -4.78
N THR A 50 3.55 -2.23 -4.86
CA THR A 50 5.01 -2.31 -4.96
C THR A 50 5.65 -1.52 -3.82
N VAL A 51 6.66 -2.11 -3.18
CA VAL A 51 7.44 -1.47 -2.10
C VAL A 51 8.92 -1.62 -2.40
N ASP A 52 9.66 -0.52 -2.46
CA ASP A 52 11.11 -0.57 -2.66
C ASP A 52 11.83 -0.38 -1.33
N LEU A 53 12.09 -1.49 -0.63
CA LEU A 53 12.81 -1.46 0.64
C LEU A 53 14.33 -1.26 0.41
N PRO A 54 15.01 -0.50 1.29
CA PRO A 54 16.47 -0.42 1.24
C PRO A 54 17.09 -1.80 1.50
N PRO A 55 18.28 -2.07 0.93
CA PRO A 55 18.99 -3.31 1.22
C PRO A 55 19.30 -3.41 2.71
N ALA A 56 19.27 -4.63 3.25
CA ALA A 56 19.61 -4.86 4.65
C ALA A 56 21.04 -4.38 4.92
N PRO A 57 21.28 -3.68 6.05
CA PRO A 57 22.65 -3.43 6.48
C PRO A 57 23.32 -4.78 6.77
N MET A 58 24.54 -4.91 6.26
CA MET A 58 25.44 -6.06 6.49
C MET A 58 26.09 -6.03 7.88
#